data_AF-A0A9D2C364-F1
#
_entry.id   AF-A0A9D2C364-F1
#
_cell.length_a   1.000
_cell.length_b   1.000
_cell.length_c   1.000
_cell.angle_alpha   90.00
_cell.angle_beta   90.00
_cell.angle_gamma   90.00
#
_symmetry.space_group_name_H-M   'P 1'
#
loop_
_entity.id
_entity.type
_entity.pdbx_description
1 polymer ?
#
loop_
_entity_poly.entity_id
_entity_poly.type
_entity_poly.pdbx_seq_one_letter_code
_entity_poly.pdbx_strand_id
1 'polypeptide(L)'
;MRHQMDPESVILQTVFGEPSAASCWFMMNWALLRESGDVSLDTLLEQAWAAISAVALKKLLAEFYNRMTECGNDIGSIDVISVLDELSIGEEAVWFLAGQDSGEDPEFSEILNSRDDIHDLLEYFLRREGRAIAQRMLETFDPSMIFAQMLATAVEIEGLEPEECASLEVYREAVEACFGELNNFSVDYAVCYEWISDGMEL
;
A
#
# COMPACT_ATOMS: atom_id res chain seq x y z
N MET A 1 -5.77 -0.83 -33.10
CA MET A 1 -6.21 -1.53 -31.87
C MET A 1 -5.17 -1.22 -30.81
N ARG A 2 -5.48 -0.41 -29.80
CA ARG A 2 -4.64 -0.34 -28.60
C ARG A 2 -4.79 -1.68 -27.90
N HIS A 3 -3.69 -2.39 -27.65
CA HIS A 3 -3.74 -3.50 -26.70
C HIS A 3 -4.02 -2.87 -25.35
N GLN A 4 -5.24 -3.06 -24.82
CA GLN A 4 -5.53 -2.69 -23.45
C GLN A 4 -4.68 -3.61 -22.59
N MET A 5 -3.76 -3.02 -21.83
CA MET A 5 -2.96 -3.79 -20.89
C MET A 5 -3.89 -4.38 -19.84
N ASP A 6 -3.52 -5.57 -19.38
CA ASP A 6 -4.20 -6.24 -18.28
C ASP A 6 -4.14 -5.34 -17.01
N PRO A 7 -5.28 -5.11 -16.30
CA PRO A 7 -5.31 -4.19 -15.16
C PRO A 7 -4.31 -4.53 -14.05
N GLU A 8 -4.11 -5.83 -13.80
CA GLU A 8 -3.11 -6.30 -12.83
C GLU A 8 -1.72 -5.87 -13.26
N SER A 9 -1.38 -6.09 -14.53
CA SER A 9 -0.10 -5.65 -15.11
C SER A 9 0.11 -4.13 -15.03
N VAL A 10 -0.94 -3.33 -15.22
CA VAL A 10 -0.87 -1.86 -15.07
C VAL A 10 -0.55 -1.48 -13.63
N ILE A 11 -1.22 -2.08 -12.64
CA ILE A 11 -0.98 -1.82 -11.21
C ILE A 11 0.46 -2.18 -10.83
N LEU A 12 0.91 -3.39 -11.21
CA LEU A 12 2.27 -3.85 -10.91
C LEU A 12 3.32 -2.89 -11.47
N GLN A 13 3.15 -2.42 -12.71
CA GLN A 13 4.12 -1.52 -13.33
C GLN A 13 4.07 -0.09 -12.80
N THR A 14 2.88 0.44 -12.56
CA THR A 14 2.67 1.85 -12.22
C THR A 14 2.89 2.12 -10.73
N VAL A 15 2.47 1.20 -9.87
CA VAL A 15 2.54 1.37 -8.42
C VAL A 15 3.77 0.66 -7.83
N PHE A 16 4.01 -0.60 -8.22
CA PHE A 16 5.07 -1.40 -7.58
C PHE A 16 6.43 -1.19 -8.23
N GLY A 17 6.45 -0.73 -9.49
CA GLY A 17 7.64 -0.29 -10.18
C GLY A 17 8.57 -1.42 -10.59
N GLU A 18 9.87 -1.11 -10.67
CA GLU A 18 10.90 -2.06 -11.06
C GLU A 18 11.21 -3.07 -9.95
N PRO A 19 11.66 -4.30 -10.32
CA PRO A 19 12.07 -5.31 -9.36
C PRO A 19 13.06 -4.80 -8.31
N SER A 20 12.69 -4.94 -7.05
CA SER A 20 13.36 -4.44 -5.85
C SER A 20 12.72 -5.05 -4.58
N ALA A 21 13.35 -4.90 -3.41
CA ALA A 21 12.75 -5.35 -2.15
C ALA A 21 11.35 -4.75 -1.92
N ALA A 22 11.18 -3.44 -2.17
CA ALA A 22 9.89 -2.77 -2.06
C ALA A 22 8.85 -3.38 -3.00
N SER A 23 9.21 -3.64 -4.26
CA SER A 23 8.31 -4.33 -5.21
C SER A 23 7.92 -5.74 -4.72
N CYS A 24 8.84 -6.47 -4.09
CA CYS A 24 8.57 -7.78 -3.51
C CYS A 24 7.62 -7.69 -2.31
N TRP A 25 7.81 -6.70 -1.44
CA TRP A 25 6.89 -6.40 -0.35
C TRP A 25 5.48 -6.08 -0.90
N PHE A 26 5.39 -5.24 -1.93
CA PHE A 26 4.11 -4.91 -2.57
C PHE A 26 3.45 -6.15 -3.18
N MET A 27 4.19 -6.96 -3.95
CA MET A 27 3.65 -8.18 -4.57
C MET A 27 3.15 -9.19 -3.54
N MET A 28 3.85 -9.35 -2.41
CA MET A 28 3.42 -10.27 -1.34
C MET A 28 2.13 -9.81 -0.68
N ASN A 29 2.03 -8.52 -0.32
CA ASN A 29 0.84 -7.99 0.33
C ASN A 29 -0.32 -7.85 -0.66
N TRP A 30 -0.04 -7.56 -1.93
CA TRP A 30 -1.05 -7.60 -2.98
C TRP A 30 -1.65 -8.99 -3.15
N ALA A 31 -0.81 -10.04 -3.19
CA ALA A 31 -1.29 -11.42 -3.25
C ALA A 31 -2.19 -11.75 -2.06
N LEU A 32 -1.85 -11.30 -0.84
CA LEU A 32 -2.71 -11.44 0.34
C LEU A 32 -4.10 -10.79 0.14
N LEU A 33 -4.16 -9.56 -0.39
CA LEU A 33 -5.43 -8.87 -0.67
C LEU A 33 -6.25 -9.57 -1.78
N ARG A 34 -5.57 -10.09 -2.80
CA ARG A 34 -6.23 -10.84 -3.91
C ARG A 34 -6.79 -12.18 -3.41
N GLU A 35 -6.02 -12.92 -2.60
CA GLU A 35 -6.42 -14.24 -2.08
C GLU A 35 -7.52 -14.17 -1.02
N SER A 36 -7.54 -13.11 -0.21
CA SER A 36 -8.60 -12.86 0.78
C SER A 36 -9.92 -12.36 0.16
N GLY A 37 -9.88 -11.94 -1.11
CA GLY A 37 -11.03 -11.36 -1.81
C GLY A 37 -11.28 -9.89 -1.47
N ASP A 38 -10.36 -9.24 -0.74
CA ASP A 38 -10.42 -7.80 -0.46
C ASP A 38 -10.21 -6.97 -1.75
N VAL A 39 -9.50 -7.53 -2.75
CA VAL A 39 -9.27 -6.91 -4.06
C VAL A 39 -9.74 -7.80 -5.22
N SER A 40 -10.61 -7.26 -6.06
CA SER A 40 -11.07 -7.83 -7.33
C SER A 40 -10.67 -6.93 -8.51
N LEU A 41 -10.65 -7.48 -9.73
CA LEU A 41 -10.35 -6.74 -10.97
C LEU A 41 -11.40 -6.99 -12.07
N ASP A 42 -12.54 -7.60 -11.72
CA ASP A 42 -13.52 -8.11 -12.68
C ASP A 42 -14.35 -7.00 -13.36
N THR A 43 -14.58 -5.90 -12.65
CA THR A 43 -15.34 -4.73 -13.13
C THR A 43 -14.52 -3.44 -13.03
N LEU A 44 -14.93 -2.40 -13.77
CA LEU A 44 -14.28 -1.08 -13.71
C LEU A 44 -14.30 -0.48 -12.29
N LEU A 45 -15.35 -0.77 -11.52
CA LEU A 45 -15.47 -0.28 -10.15
C LEU A 45 -14.48 -0.99 -9.22
N GLU A 46 -14.36 -2.31 -9.36
CA GLU A 46 -13.37 -3.10 -8.62
C GLU A 46 -11.94 -2.72 -9.04
N GLN A 47 -11.68 -2.46 -10.32
CA GLN A 47 -10.39 -1.97 -10.79
C GLN A 47 -10.04 -0.59 -10.23
N ALA A 48 -11.02 0.31 -10.11
CA ALA A 48 -10.81 1.61 -9.46
C ALA A 48 -10.48 1.45 -7.96
N TRP A 49 -11.20 0.56 -7.27
CA TRP A 49 -10.88 0.25 -5.88
C TRP A 49 -9.51 -0.40 -5.73
N ALA A 50 -9.16 -1.34 -6.61
CA ALA A 50 -7.86 -1.99 -6.66
C ALA A 50 -6.71 -1.00 -6.85
N ALA A 51 -6.91 0.05 -7.66
CA ALA A 51 -5.94 1.15 -7.80
C ALA A 51 -5.74 1.90 -6.46
N ILE A 52 -6.84 2.20 -5.75
CA ILE A 52 -6.79 2.81 -4.40
C ILE A 52 -6.05 1.87 -3.43
N SER A 53 -6.37 0.59 -3.40
CA SER A 53 -5.72 -0.40 -2.52
C SER A 53 -4.22 -0.53 -2.80
N ALA A 54 -3.82 -0.52 -4.07
CA ALA A 54 -2.40 -0.58 -4.45
C ALA A 54 -1.64 0.67 -3.98
N VAL A 55 -2.21 1.85 -4.16
CA VAL A 55 -1.60 3.10 -3.69
C VAL A 55 -1.63 3.19 -2.17
N ALA A 56 -2.65 2.66 -1.50
CA ALA A 56 -2.69 2.56 -0.05
C ALA A 56 -1.59 1.65 0.52
N LEU A 57 -1.28 0.52 -0.14
CA LEU A 57 -0.09 -0.29 0.20
C LEU A 57 1.20 0.51 0.07
N LYS A 58 1.35 1.27 -1.03
CA LYS A 58 2.49 2.17 -1.25
C LYS A 58 2.59 3.23 -0.15
N LYS A 59 1.44 3.78 0.28
CA LYS A 59 1.36 4.78 1.36
C LYS A 59 1.78 4.19 2.72
N LEU A 60 1.39 2.96 3.04
CA LEU A 60 1.84 2.27 4.26
C LEU A 60 3.37 2.12 4.30
N LEU A 61 3.98 1.66 3.19
CA LEU A 61 5.44 1.52 3.14
C LEU A 61 6.16 2.88 3.15
N ALA A 62 5.60 3.90 2.48
CA ALA A 62 6.13 5.26 2.54
C ALA A 62 6.09 5.82 3.96
N GLU A 63 5.02 5.58 4.71
CA GLU A 63 4.91 6.04 6.10
C GLU A 63 5.90 5.33 7.03
N PHE A 64 6.17 4.05 6.78
CA PHE A 64 7.27 3.34 7.46
C PHE A 64 8.62 4.03 7.20
N TYR A 65 8.92 4.40 5.95
CA TYR A 65 10.16 5.14 5.63
C TYR A 65 10.22 6.53 6.26
N ASN A 66 9.09 7.25 6.29
CA ASN A 66 8.99 8.54 6.95
C ASN A 66 9.29 8.43 8.45
N ARG A 67 8.84 7.35 9.10
CA ARG A 67 9.15 7.07 10.52
C ARG A 67 10.59 6.67 10.77
N MET A 68 11.23 5.96 9.83
CA MET A 68 12.63 5.59 9.97
C MET A 68 13.60 6.76 9.72
N THR A 69 13.34 7.58 8.71
CA THR A 69 14.36 8.51 8.16
C THR A 69 13.89 9.95 7.94
N GLU A 70 12.63 10.29 8.28
CA GLU A 70 12.02 11.61 8.04
C GLU A 70 12.16 12.11 6.59
N CYS A 71 12.12 11.19 5.61
CA CYS A 71 12.42 11.51 4.21
C CYS A 71 11.31 12.27 3.46
N GLY A 72 10.10 12.36 4.02
CA GLY A 72 9.00 13.15 3.45
C GLY A 72 8.42 12.54 2.17
N ASN A 73 8.37 11.20 2.08
CA ASN A 73 7.72 10.50 0.99
C ASN A 73 6.20 10.74 1.07
N ASP A 74 5.70 11.59 0.18
CA ASP A 74 4.28 11.95 0.08
C ASP A 74 3.61 11.07 -0.98
N ILE A 75 2.72 10.19 -0.54
CA ILE A 75 1.88 9.33 -1.39
C ILE A 75 0.43 9.73 -1.19
N GLY A 76 -0.27 10.04 -2.27
CA GLY A 76 -1.60 10.63 -2.16
C GLY A 76 -2.47 10.46 -3.40
N SER A 77 -3.47 11.32 -3.51
CA SER A 77 -4.49 11.33 -4.56
C SER A 77 -3.90 11.39 -5.98
N ILE A 78 -2.77 12.07 -6.19
CA ILE A 78 -2.09 12.15 -7.49
C ILE A 78 -1.57 10.77 -7.92
N ASP A 79 -1.06 9.94 -7.01
CA ASP A 79 -0.65 8.57 -7.31
C ASP A 79 -1.86 7.74 -7.78
N VAL A 80 -3.02 7.91 -7.14
CA VAL A 80 -4.25 7.20 -7.54
C VAL A 80 -4.70 7.62 -8.93
N ILE A 81 -4.77 8.94 -9.19
CA ILE A 81 -5.16 9.48 -10.50
C ILE A 81 -4.23 8.93 -11.59
N SER A 82 -2.92 8.88 -11.33
CA SER A 82 -1.94 8.34 -12.28
C SER A 82 -2.25 6.89 -12.67
N VAL A 83 -2.64 6.05 -11.71
CA VAL A 83 -3.00 4.64 -11.97
C VAL A 83 -4.34 4.54 -12.71
N LEU A 84 -5.33 5.34 -12.31
CA LEU A 84 -6.64 5.38 -12.97
C LEU A 84 -6.52 5.81 -14.44
N ASP A 85 -5.66 6.80 -14.74
CA ASP A 85 -5.37 7.26 -16.10
C ASP A 85 -4.78 6.14 -16.97
N GLU A 86 -3.81 5.38 -16.45
CA GLU A 86 -3.22 4.24 -17.15
C GLU A 86 -4.23 3.09 -17.36
N LEU A 87 -5.16 2.91 -16.42
CA LEU A 87 -6.29 1.98 -16.56
C LEU A 87 -7.40 2.50 -17.51
N SER A 88 -7.31 3.76 -17.96
CA SER A 88 -8.36 4.46 -18.71
C SER A 88 -9.70 4.52 -17.96
N ILE A 89 -9.63 4.69 -16.63
CA ILE A 89 -10.78 4.84 -15.74
C ILE A 89 -10.94 6.32 -15.39
N GLY A 90 -12.12 6.89 -15.69
CA GLY A 90 -12.44 8.27 -15.36
C GLY A 90 -12.85 8.46 -13.90
N GLU A 91 -12.79 9.70 -13.44
CA GLU A 91 -13.18 10.12 -12.09
C GLU A 91 -14.63 9.74 -11.74
N GLU A 92 -15.51 9.55 -12.74
CA GLU A 92 -16.89 9.10 -12.53
C GLU A 92 -16.96 7.76 -11.77
N ALA A 93 -15.96 6.89 -11.93
CA ALA A 93 -15.88 5.64 -11.16
C ALA A 93 -15.65 5.92 -9.67
N VAL A 94 -14.82 6.90 -9.33
CA VAL A 94 -14.54 7.31 -7.94
C VAL A 94 -15.78 7.93 -7.30
N TRP A 95 -16.50 8.78 -8.04
CA TRP A 95 -17.78 9.32 -7.57
C TRP A 95 -18.84 8.22 -7.40
N PHE A 96 -18.82 7.19 -8.24
CA PHE A 96 -19.70 6.04 -8.08
C PHE A 96 -19.35 5.22 -6.84
N LEU A 97 -18.06 4.98 -6.55
CA LEU A 97 -17.60 4.37 -5.30
C LEU A 97 -18.16 5.14 -4.10
N ALA A 98 -18.05 6.46 -4.12
CA ALA A 98 -18.57 7.32 -3.06
C ALA A 98 -20.09 7.23 -2.92
N GLY A 99 -20.82 7.09 -4.03
CA GLY A 99 -22.28 6.92 -4.00
C GLY A 99 -22.76 5.55 -3.48
N GLN A 100 -21.93 4.50 -3.56
CA GLN A 100 -22.23 3.19 -2.96
C GLN A 100 -22.02 3.20 -1.44
N ASP A 101 -21.15 4.10 -0.98
CA ASP A 101 -20.80 4.27 0.40
C ASP A 101 -21.92 5.04 1.12
N SER A 102 -22.87 4.33 1.72
CA SER A 102 -23.92 4.96 2.51
C SER A 102 -23.35 5.38 3.87
N GLY A 103 -22.60 6.48 3.91
CA GLY A 103 -21.86 6.90 5.10
C GLY A 103 -22.76 7.40 6.23
N GLU A 104 -22.65 6.76 7.39
CA GLU A 104 -22.86 7.39 8.70
C GLU A 104 -21.61 8.17 9.17
N ASP A 105 -20.54 8.20 8.36
CA ASP A 105 -19.29 8.92 8.63
C ASP A 105 -19.46 10.44 8.40
N PRO A 106 -19.27 11.29 9.45
CA PRO A 106 -19.36 12.73 9.32
C PRO A 106 -18.33 13.36 8.38
N GLU A 107 -17.09 12.86 8.34
CA GLU A 107 -16.02 13.39 7.48
C GLU A 107 -16.37 13.16 6.01
N PHE A 108 -16.80 11.94 5.68
CA PHE A 108 -17.26 11.59 4.35
C PHE A 108 -18.48 12.42 3.92
N SER A 109 -19.41 12.64 4.84
CA SER A 109 -20.58 13.48 4.60
C SER A 109 -20.19 14.92 4.31
N GLU A 110 -19.19 15.47 5.00
CA GLU A 110 -18.67 16.81 4.75
C GLU A 110 -18.02 16.92 3.37
N ILE A 111 -17.18 15.96 2.97
CA ILE A 111 -16.55 15.90 1.64
C ILE A 111 -17.61 15.81 0.52
N LEU A 112 -18.63 14.97 0.69
CA LEU A 112 -19.71 14.87 -0.30
C LEU A 112 -20.56 16.15 -0.39
N ASN A 113 -20.80 16.82 0.74
CA ASN A 113 -21.62 18.02 0.80
C ASN A 113 -20.90 19.29 0.35
N SER A 114 -19.57 19.36 0.53
CA SER A 114 -18.75 20.45 0.02
C SER A 114 -18.72 20.44 -1.51
N ARG A 115 -18.89 19.27 -2.14
CA ARG A 115 -18.62 19.03 -3.58
C ARG A 115 -17.19 19.42 -3.98
N ASP A 116 -16.33 19.55 -2.98
CA ASP A 116 -14.99 20.05 -3.15
C ASP A 116 -14.07 18.86 -3.33
N ASP A 117 -13.44 18.86 -4.50
CA ASP A 117 -12.25 18.14 -4.90
C ASP A 117 -12.24 16.60 -4.86
N ILE A 118 -12.04 16.01 -6.04
CA ILE A 118 -11.72 14.58 -6.21
C ILE A 118 -10.50 14.18 -5.38
N HIS A 119 -9.57 15.11 -5.16
CA HIS A 119 -8.39 14.89 -4.33
C HIS A 119 -8.75 14.58 -2.86
N ASP A 120 -9.64 15.35 -2.24
CA ASP A 120 -10.05 15.14 -0.85
C ASP A 120 -10.77 13.79 -0.67
N LEU A 121 -11.62 13.43 -1.65
CA LEU A 121 -12.30 12.14 -1.68
C LEU A 121 -11.31 10.97 -1.80
N LEU A 122 -10.31 11.10 -2.68
CA LEU A 122 -9.26 10.10 -2.84
C LEU A 122 -8.38 9.97 -1.61
N GLU A 123 -8.03 11.08 -0.95
CA GLU A 123 -7.28 11.03 0.33
C GLU A 123 -8.09 10.32 1.42
N TYR A 124 -9.40 10.58 1.51
CA TYR A 124 -10.27 9.85 2.43
C TYR A 124 -10.27 8.34 2.13
N PHE A 125 -10.44 7.95 0.86
CA PHE A 125 -10.41 6.54 0.48
C PHE A 125 -9.05 5.89 0.75
N LEU A 126 -7.94 6.59 0.48
CA LEU A 126 -6.60 6.09 0.78
C LEU A 126 -6.40 5.86 2.28
N ARG A 127 -6.82 6.79 3.15
CA ARG A 127 -6.74 6.62 4.61
C ARG A 127 -7.58 5.44 5.05
N ARG A 128 -8.83 5.35 4.58
CA ARG A 128 -9.74 4.27 4.95
C ARG A 128 -9.22 2.91 4.50
N GLU A 129 -8.81 2.81 3.25
CA GLU A 129 -8.33 1.56 2.67
C GLU A 129 -6.99 1.15 3.26
N GLY A 130 -6.08 2.11 3.50
CA GLY A 130 -4.84 1.84 4.21
C GLY A 130 -5.06 1.27 5.60
N ARG A 131 -6.06 1.77 6.36
CA ARG A 131 -6.47 1.16 7.65
C ARG A 131 -7.01 -0.26 7.48
N ALA A 132 -7.82 -0.52 6.46
CA ALA A 132 -8.36 -1.85 6.20
C ALA A 132 -7.24 -2.85 5.85
N ILE A 133 -6.29 -2.44 5.01
CA ILE A 133 -5.12 -3.23 4.63
C ILE A 133 -4.21 -3.48 5.83
N ALA A 134 -3.93 -2.45 6.63
CA ALA A 134 -3.18 -2.57 7.87
C ALA A 134 -3.81 -3.60 8.83
N GLN A 135 -5.12 -3.53 9.01
CA GLN A 135 -5.85 -4.51 9.81
C GLN A 135 -5.72 -5.91 9.22
N ARG A 136 -5.89 -6.08 7.91
CA ARG A 136 -5.71 -7.38 7.25
C ARG A 136 -4.31 -7.96 7.46
N MET A 137 -3.28 -7.12 7.37
CA MET A 137 -1.91 -7.53 7.65
C MET A 137 -1.75 -7.99 9.10
N LEU A 138 -2.28 -7.26 10.07
CA LEU A 138 -2.22 -7.60 11.51
C LEU A 138 -3.07 -8.82 11.89
N GLU A 139 -4.13 -9.12 11.14
CA GLU A 139 -4.88 -10.37 11.27
C GLU A 139 -4.10 -11.58 10.72
N THR A 140 -3.14 -11.34 9.82
CA THR A 140 -2.38 -12.38 9.13
C THR A 140 -1.00 -12.62 9.74
N PHE A 141 -0.34 -11.56 10.21
CA PHE A 141 1.03 -11.57 10.66
C PHE A 141 1.17 -10.87 12.01
N ASP A 142 2.06 -11.38 12.87
CA ASP A 142 2.44 -10.68 14.09
C ASP A 142 3.16 -9.36 13.75
N PRO A 143 3.05 -8.31 14.60
CA PRO A 143 3.73 -7.02 14.40
C PRO A 143 5.23 -7.14 14.11
N SER A 144 5.92 -8.07 14.78
CA SER A 144 7.34 -8.34 14.55
C SER A 144 7.65 -8.84 13.14
N MET A 145 6.75 -9.63 12.55
CA MET A 145 6.91 -10.11 11.18
C MET A 145 6.65 -8.98 10.18
N ILE A 146 5.62 -8.15 10.41
CA ILE A 146 5.35 -6.98 9.56
C ILE A 146 6.53 -6.00 9.60
N PHE A 147 7.06 -5.74 10.79
CA PHE A 147 8.24 -4.90 10.96
C PHE A 147 9.46 -5.47 10.24
N ALA A 148 9.74 -6.76 10.37
CA ALA A 148 10.85 -7.41 9.64
C ALA A 148 10.67 -7.32 8.12
N GLN A 149 9.45 -7.52 7.62
CA GLN A 149 9.12 -7.36 6.20
C GLN A 149 9.42 -5.93 5.71
N MET A 150 8.88 -4.92 6.38
CA MET A 150 9.11 -3.53 5.99
C MET A 150 10.60 -3.13 6.13
N LEU A 151 11.28 -3.58 7.19
CA LEU A 151 12.69 -3.28 7.44
C LEU A 151 13.60 -3.85 6.34
N ALA A 152 13.33 -5.07 5.87
CA ALA A 152 14.07 -5.72 4.78
C ALA A 152 13.98 -4.95 3.44
N THR A 153 13.07 -3.98 3.32
CA THR A 153 13.01 -3.09 2.15
C THR A 153 13.91 -1.86 2.25
N ALA A 154 14.55 -1.62 3.40
CA ALA A 154 15.24 -0.37 3.69
C ALA A 154 16.68 -0.53 4.21
N VAL A 155 17.02 -1.69 4.75
CA VAL A 155 18.36 -1.93 5.31
C VAL A 155 19.11 -2.98 4.52
N GLU A 156 20.42 -2.79 4.40
CA GLU A 156 21.33 -3.82 3.91
C GLU A 156 21.38 -4.97 4.92
N ILE A 157 21.24 -6.21 4.43
CA ILE A 157 21.30 -7.41 5.27
C ILE A 157 22.27 -8.40 4.67
N GLU A 158 23.23 -8.87 5.48
CA GLU A 158 24.25 -9.85 5.07
C GLU A 158 25.04 -9.46 3.80
N GLY A 159 25.18 -8.16 3.51
CA GLY A 159 25.86 -7.68 2.31
C GLY A 159 24.99 -7.62 1.05
N LEU A 160 23.66 -7.81 1.19
CA LEU A 160 22.68 -7.61 0.14
C LEU A 160 21.98 -6.27 0.34
N GLU A 161 22.12 -5.40 -0.66
CA GLU A 161 21.40 -4.13 -0.71
C GLU A 161 19.92 -4.37 -1.05
N PRO A 162 18.96 -3.56 -0.56
CA PRO A 162 17.54 -3.73 -0.87
C PRO A 162 17.21 -3.75 -2.38
N GLU A 163 17.99 -3.05 -3.21
CA GLU A 163 17.83 -3.06 -4.67
C GLU A 163 18.25 -4.39 -5.31
N GLU A 164 19.07 -5.20 -4.62
CA GLU A 164 19.52 -6.51 -5.08
C GLU A 164 18.49 -7.61 -4.78
N CYS A 165 17.53 -7.35 -3.87
CA CYS A 165 16.41 -8.22 -3.54
C CYS A 165 15.29 -8.16 -4.59
N ALA A 166 15.60 -8.50 -5.85
CA ALA A 166 14.66 -8.42 -6.96
C ALA A 166 13.76 -9.66 -7.14
N SER A 167 13.88 -10.68 -6.28
CA SER A 167 13.05 -11.89 -6.34
C SER A 167 12.40 -12.18 -4.99
N LEU A 168 11.20 -12.79 -5.02
CA LEU A 168 10.46 -13.15 -3.81
C LEU A 168 11.21 -14.14 -2.91
N GLU A 169 12.08 -14.98 -3.48
CA GLU A 169 12.90 -15.93 -2.71
C GLU A 169 13.96 -15.18 -1.91
N VAL A 170 14.77 -14.35 -2.59
CA VAL A 170 15.83 -13.54 -1.96
C VAL A 170 15.24 -12.57 -0.94
N TYR A 171 14.10 -11.94 -1.27
CA TYR A 171 13.42 -11.05 -0.34
C TYR A 171 12.96 -11.79 0.92
N ARG A 172 12.45 -13.02 0.83
CA ARG A 172 12.09 -13.81 2.01
C ARG A 172 13.29 -14.15 2.89
N GLU A 173 14.44 -14.47 2.29
CA GLU A 173 15.69 -14.68 3.03
C GLU A 173 16.11 -13.41 3.79
N ALA A 174 16.01 -12.24 3.14
CA ALA A 174 16.25 -10.95 3.80
C ALA A 174 15.29 -10.70 4.96
N VAL A 175 13.99 -11.00 4.81
CA VAL A 175 13.00 -10.89 5.89
C VAL A 175 13.35 -11.81 7.06
N GLU A 176 13.73 -13.06 6.80
CA GLU A 176 14.13 -14.02 7.83
C GLU A 176 15.37 -13.55 8.61
N ALA A 177 16.36 -12.99 7.91
CA ALA A 177 17.55 -12.42 8.53
C ALA A 177 17.21 -11.18 9.38
N CYS A 178 16.37 -10.27 8.87
CA CYS A 178 15.81 -9.15 9.64
C CYS A 178 15.09 -9.64 10.91
N PHE A 179 14.27 -10.68 10.77
CA PHE A 179 13.51 -11.26 11.88
C PHE A 179 14.42 -11.87 12.95
N GLY A 180 15.51 -12.53 12.53
CA GLY A 180 16.51 -13.10 13.44
C GLY A 180 17.26 -12.05 14.27
N GLU A 181 17.39 -10.84 13.74
CA GLU A 181 18.12 -9.72 14.36
C GLU A 181 17.21 -8.62 14.94
N LEU A 182 15.91 -8.88 15.11
CA LEU A 182 14.94 -7.88 15.60
C LEU A 182 15.35 -7.17 16.90
N ASN A 183 16.03 -7.86 17.81
CA ASN A 183 16.46 -7.24 19.07
C ASN A 183 17.57 -6.19 18.86
N ASN A 184 18.33 -6.29 17.77
CA ASN A 184 19.33 -5.31 17.40
C ASN A 184 18.66 -4.09 16.76
N PHE A 185 17.64 -4.29 15.92
CA PHE A 185 16.98 -3.23 15.17
C PHE A 185 15.85 -2.52 15.92
N SER A 186 15.13 -3.21 16.80
CA SER A 186 13.96 -2.65 17.49
C SER A 186 14.28 -1.48 18.42
N VAL A 187 15.53 -1.36 18.88
CA VAL A 187 15.98 -0.20 19.67
C VAL A 187 16.16 1.03 18.79
N ASP A 188 16.75 0.86 17.60
CA ASP A 188 17.04 1.96 16.69
C ASP A 188 15.80 2.44 15.91
N TYR A 189 14.83 1.54 15.72
CA TYR A 189 13.59 1.80 14.97
C TYR A 189 12.31 1.59 15.81
N ALA A 190 12.39 1.85 17.11
CA ALA A 190 11.27 1.66 18.05
C ALA A 190 9.98 2.36 17.59
N VAL A 191 10.10 3.58 17.05
CA VAL A 191 8.95 4.37 16.53
C VAL A 191 8.18 3.63 15.44
N CYS A 192 8.89 2.89 14.58
CA CYS A 192 8.25 2.11 13.52
C CYS A 192 7.55 0.89 14.08
N TYR A 193 8.19 0.19 15.02
CA TYR A 193 7.61 -0.99 15.65
C TYR A 193 6.37 -0.64 16.50
N GLU A 194 6.43 0.47 17.24
CA GLU A 194 5.29 1.01 18.01
C GLU A 194 4.13 1.36 17.08
N TRP A 195 4.38 2.09 15.99
CA TRP A 195 3.35 2.41 15.00
C TRP A 195 2.68 1.16 14.39
N ILE A 196 3.45 0.12 14.07
CA ILE A 196 2.89 -1.15 13.58
C ILE A 196 2.03 -1.81 14.66
N SER A 197 2.52 -1.84 15.90
CA SER A 197 1.82 -2.43 17.03
C SER A 197 0.51 -1.71 17.37
N ASP A 198 0.46 -0.40 17.12
CA ASP A 198 -0.70 0.46 17.35
C ASP A 198 -1.70 0.48 16.18
N GLY A 199 -1.48 -0.33 15.13
CA GLY A 199 -2.45 -0.52 14.06
C GLY A 199 -2.13 0.17 12.73
N MET A 200 -0.93 0.74 12.59
CA MET A 200 -0.48 1.44 11.37
C MET A 200 -1.41 2.56 10.90
N GLU A 201 -1.86 3.43 11.82
CA GLU A 201 -2.70 4.58 11.44
C GLU A 201 -1.99 5.52 10.45
N LEU A 202 -2.74 5.98 9.44
CA LEU A 202 -2.34 6.90 8.36
C LEU A 202 -3.02 8.27 8.48
#